data_AF-A0A645BXM2-F1
#
_entry.id   AF-A0A645BXM2-F1
#
_cell.length_a   1.000
_cell.length_b   1.000
_cell.length_c   1.000
_cell.angle_alpha   90.00
_cell.angle_beta   90.00
_cell.angle_gamma   90.00
#
_symmetry.space_group_name_H-M   'P 1'
#
loop_
_entity.id
_entity.type
_entity.pdbx_description
1 polymer ?
#
loop_
_entity_poly.entity_id
_entity_poly.type
_entity_poly.pdbx_seq_one_letter_code
_entity_poly.pdbx_strand_id
1 'polypeptide(L)' 'MFHYILGTATFTSGVVIIALSTDFGRDLGLSFGAVFGSLLIFLGMARIKQGWLIKNDKNDKYSKKKANKPSGKRR' A
#
# COMPACT_ATOMS: atom_id res chain seq x y z
N MET A 1 -2.89 1.56 10.03
CA MET A 1 -2.73 2.96 9.59
C MET A 1 -1.30 3.21 9.09
N PHE A 2 -0.28 2.81 9.86
CA PHE A 2 1.13 2.92 9.48
C PHE A 2 1.50 2.32 8.11
N HIS A 3 1.00 1.12 7.77
CA HIS A 3 1.27 0.49 6.46
C HIS A 3 0.75 1.28 5.25
N TYR A 4 -0.33 2.04 5.42
CA TYR A 4 -0.88 2.87 4.35
C TYR A 4 0.01 4.08 4.09
N ILE A 5 0.36 4.81 5.14
CA ILE A 5 1.21 6.02 5.08
C ILE A 5 2.59 5.64 4.53
N LEU A 6 3.18 4.56 5.06
CA LEU A 6 4.47 4.08 4.61
C LEU A 6 4.40 3.57 3.17
N GLY A 7 3.32 2.89 2.78
CA GLY A 7 3.10 2.42 1.41
C GLY A 7 2.96 3.56 0.41
N THR A 8 2.18 4.60 0.72
CA THR A 8 2.04 5.78 -0.15
C THR A 8 3.33 6.56 -0.25
N ALA A 9 4.08 6.73 0.84
CA ALA A 9 5.39 7.40 0.82
C ALA A 9 6.43 6.65 -0.02
N THR A 10 6.42 5.31 0.04
CA THR A 10 7.32 4.47 -0.77
C THR A 10 6.93 4.51 -2.25
N PHE A 11 5.63 4.61 -2.54
CA PHE A 11 5.14 4.77 -3.91
C PHE A 11 5.56 6.12 -4.51
N THR A 12 5.33 7.23 -3.79
CA THR A 12 5.73 8.56 -4.26
C THR A 12 7.24 8.70 -4.39
N SER A 13 8.04 8.11 -3.47
CA SER A 13 9.50 8.13 -3.61
C SER A 13 9.97 7.39 -4.87
N GLY A 14 9.36 6.24 -5.21
CA GLY A 14 9.64 5.52 -6.45
C GLY A 14 9.36 6.36 -7.70
N VAL A 15 8.23 7.07 -7.74
CA VAL A 15 7.88 7.99 -8.85
C VAL A 15 8.88 9.14 -8.96
N VAL A 16 9.26 9.76 -7.84
CA VAL A 16 10.22 10.87 -7.81
C VAL A 16 11.60 10.40 -8.28
N ILE A 17 12.04 9.21 -7.88
CA ILE A 17 13.32 8.65 -8.33
C ILE A 17 13.31 8.43 -9.84
N ILE A 18 12.21 7.93 -10.42
CA ILE A 18 12.09 7.78 -11.88
C ILE A 18 12.17 9.14 -12.58
N ALA A 19 11.44 10.12 -12.07
CA ALA A 19 11.42 11.48 -12.63
C ALA A 19 12.81 12.11 -12.61
N LEU A 20 13.49 12.08 -11.46
CA LEU A 20 14.85 12.61 -11.32
C LEU A 20 15.86 11.86 -12.19
N SER A 21 15.75 10.53 -12.26
CA SER A 21 16.67 9.71 -13.07
C SER A 21 16.51 9.98 -14.57
N THR A 22 15.31 10.38 -14.99
CA THR A 22 15.03 10.77 -16.38
C THR A 22 15.64 12.14 -16.70
N ASP A 23 15.56 13.09 -15.77
CA ASP A 23 16.08 14.46 -15.94
C ASP A 23 17.62 14.53 -15.97
N PHE A 24 18.31 13.69 -15.17
CA PHE A 24 19.77 13.69 -15.10
C PHE A 24 20.50 12.92 -16.22
N GLY A 25 19.77 12.35 -17.18
CA GLY A 25 20.22 12.13 -18.57
C GLY A 25 21.45 11.25 -18.85
N ARG A 26 22.09 10.60 -17.88
CA ARG A 26 23.13 9.58 -18.17
C ARG A 26 22.41 8.29 -18.57
N ASP A 27 22.66 7.76 -19.77
CA ASP A 27 22.03 6.54 -20.30
C ASP A 27 22.04 5.35 -19.31
N LEU A 28 23.11 5.22 -18.51
CA LEU A 28 23.23 4.20 -17.46
C LEU A 28 22.37 4.50 -16.21
N GLY A 29 22.15 5.78 -15.89
CA GLY A 29 21.32 6.23 -14.77
C GLY A 29 19.82 6.12 -15.05
N LEU A 30 19.41 6.33 -16.31
CA LEU A 30 18.02 6.19 -16.75
C LEU A 30 17.49 4.77 -16.53
N SER A 31 18.28 3.77 -16.92
CA SER A 31 17.92 2.35 -16.74
C SER A 31 17.91 1.95 -15.26
N PHE A 32 18.93 2.33 -14.48
CA PHE A 32 18.98 1.99 -13.06
C PHE A 32 17.86 2.66 -12.26
N GLY A 33 17.58 3.93 -12.54
CA GLY A 33 16.52 4.70 -11.89
C GLY A 33 15.12 4.17 -12.20
N ALA A 34 14.87 3.79 -13.45
CA ALA A 34 13.62 3.15 -13.86
C ALA A 34 13.43 1.78 -13.17
N VAL A 35 14.47 0.95 -13.11
CA VAL A 35 14.40 -0.36 -12.45
C VAL A 35 14.18 -0.20 -10.93
N PHE A 36 14.98 0.62 -10.25
CA PHE A 36 14.82 0.85 -8.81
C PHE A 36 13.49 1.51 -8.46
N GLY A 37 13.07 2.50 -9.24
CA GLY A 37 11.80 3.18 -9.04
C GLY A 37 10.59 2.27 -9.25
N SER A 38 10.63 1.40 -10.27
CA SER A 38 9.57 0.42 -10.51
C SER A 38 9.47 -0.61 -9.37
N LEU A 39 10.60 -1.07 -8.82
CA LEU A 39 10.65 -1.93 -7.63
C LEU A 39 10.02 -1.24 -6.40
N LEU A 40 10.34 0.03 -6.18
CA LEU A 40 9.78 0.82 -5.08
C LEU A 40 8.27 1.02 -5.21
N ILE A 41 7.79 1.28 -6.44
CA ILE A 41 6.36 1.37 -6.74
C ILE A 41 5.66 0.05 -6.42
N PHE A 42 6.22 -1.08 -6.88
CA PHE A 42 5.66 -2.41 -6.63
C PHE A 42 5.61 -2.73 -5.13
N LEU A 43 6.67 -2.40 -4.40
CA LEU A 43 6.77 -2.61 -2.96
C LEU A 43 5.80 -1.72 -2.18
N GLY A 44 5.66 -0.45 -2.58
CA GLY A 44 4.67 0.47 -2.02
C GLY A 44 3.25 -0.03 -2.21
N MET A 45 2.92 -0.51 -3.42
CA MET A 45 1.60 -1.05 -3.75
C MET A 45 1.30 -2.34 -3.00
N ALA A 46 2.29 -3.22 -2.83
CA ALA A 46 2.15 -4.44 -2.02
C ALA A 46 1.85 -4.11 -0.54
N ARG A 47 2.51 -3.11 0.05
CA ARG A 47 2.24 -2.68 1.44
C ARG A 47 0.86 -2.07 1.61
N ILE A 48 0.39 -1.28 0.64
CA ILE A 48 -0.98 -0.74 0.63
C ILE A 48 -1.99 -1.88 0.55
N LYS A 49 -1.76 -2.86 -0.33
CA LYS A 49 -2.63 -4.04 -0.50
C LYS A 49 -2.69 -4.90 0.77
N GLN A 50 -1.55 -5.15 1.42
CA GLN A 50 -1.49 -5.84 2.71
C GLN A 50 -2.25 -5.08 3.80
N GLY A 51 -2.07 -3.77 3.87
CA GLY A 51 -2.81 -2.91 4.79
C GLY A 51 -4.32 -2.97 4.57
N TRP A 52 -4.77 -3.11 3.33
CA TRP A 52 -6.19 -3.27 2.98
C TRP A 52 -6.71 -4.66 3.36
N LEU A 53 -5.96 -5.72 3.06
CA LEU A 53 -6.31 -7.10 3.39
C LEU A 53 -6.50 -7.29 4.92
N ILE A 54 -5.57 -6.76 5.72
CA ILE A 54 -5.67 -6.79 7.18
C ILE A 54 -6.88 -5.98 7.68
N LYS A 55 -7.25 -4.89 6.99
CA LYS A 55 -8.41 -4.07 7.34
C LYS A 55 -9.73 -4.77 7.00
N ASN A 56 -9.80 -5.47 5.86
CA ASN A 56 -10.97 -6.24 5.45
C ASN A 56 -11.19 -7.48 6.34
N ASP A 57 -10.15 -8.22 6.71
CA ASP A 57 -10.28 -9.37 7.62
C ASP A 57 -10.85 -8.96 8.99
N LYS A 58 -10.40 -7.81 9.53
CA LYS A 58 -10.96 -7.26 10.76
C LYS A 58 -12.44 -6.92 10.60
N ASN A 59 -12.82 -6.29 9.49
CA ASN A 59 -14.19 -5.86 9.25
C ASN A 59 -15.14 -7.07 9.14
N ASP A 60 -14.69 -8.17 8.52
CA ASP A 60 -15.46 -9.42 8.46
C ASP A 60 -15.66 -10.07 9.83
N LYS A 61 -14.63 -10.07 10.70
CA LYS A 61 -14.78 -10.56 12.08
C LYS A 61 -15.74 -9.71 12.91
N TYR A 62 -15.73 -8.39 12.73
CA TYR A 62 -16.72 -7.50 13.37
C TYR A 62 -18.13 -7.70 12.82
N SER A 63 -18.27 -7.94 11.51
CA SER A 63 -19.55 -8.24 10.86
C SER A 63 -20.14 -9.56 11.39
N LYS A 64 -19.34 -10.63 11.47
CA LYS A 64 -19.78 -11.91 12.07
C LYS A 64 -20.11 -11.80 13.55
N LYS A 65 -19.37 -10.99 14.34
CA LYS A 65 -19.72 -10.74 15.75
C LYS A 65 -21.03 -9.98 15.92
N LYS A 66 -21.39 -9.08 15.01
CA LYS A 66 -22.69 -8.40 15.04
C LYS A 66 -23.82 -9.34 14.62
N ALA A 67 -23.60 -10.18 13.61
CA ALA A 67 -24.59 -11.15 13.14
C ALA A 67 -24.87 -12.27 14.16
N ASN A 68 -23.87 -12.66 14.96
CA ASN A 68 -24.01 -13.69 15.98
C ASN A 68 -24.28 -13.13 17.39
N LYS A 69 -24.61 -11.83 17.50
CA LYS A 69 -25.10 -11.26 18.76
C LYS A 69 -26.58 -11.63 18.84
N PRO A 70 -27.01 -12.48 19.79
CA PRO A 70 -28.41 -12.81 19.92
C PRO A 70 -29.17 -11.50 20.11
N SER A 71 -30.10 -11.22 19.21
CA SER A 71 -31.10 -10.17 19.36
C SER A 71 -32.06 -10.61 20.47
N GLY A 72 -31.54 -10.71 21.70
CA GLY A 72 -32.26 -10.94 22.93
C GLY A 72 -32.98 -9.66 23.30
N LYS A 73 -34.15 -9.51 22.66
CA LYS A 73 -35.12 -8.46 22.84
C LYS A 73 -35.50 -8.35 24.31
N ARG A 74 -35.41 -7.11 24.82
CA ARG A 74 -36.08 -6.61 26.02
C ARG A 74 -37.47 -7.24 26.17
N ARG A 75 -37.70 -7.92 27.30
CA ARG A 75 -38.84 -7.75 28.21
C ARG A 75 -38.66 -8.63 29.42
#